data_AF-A0A067S8P2-F1
#
_entry.id   AF-A0A067S8P2-F1
#
_cell.length_a   1.000
_cell.length_b   1.000
_cell.length_c   1.000
_cell.angle_alpha   90.00
_cell.angle_beta   90.00
_cell.angle_gamma   90.00
#
_symmetry.space_group_name_H-M   'P 1'
#
loop_
_entity.id
_entity.type
_entity.pdbx_description
1 polymer ?
#
loop_
_entity_poly.entity_id
_entity_poly.type
_entity_poly.pdbx_seq_one_letter_code
_entity_poly.pdbx_strand_id
1 'polypeptide(L)'
;RCSSVCAYYTPFSERPNLTVLTEVLATKMLWDRSSPPGTKPRAIGVEFRSTNGQTTRIRVRREVILSAGAIGSPKFLELSGVGNASILLSAGVEPVLDMPTIGENLADHVHSWANAFTNAILTRDSIRLDPEFEQQQRALWYHNQTGNYKHFLKTVFVILIEFNHRTTIGCSSIPGACSSISAL
;
A
#
# COMPACT_ATOMS: atom_id res chain seq x y z
N ARG A 1 8.60 -15.18 -0.34
CA ARG A 1 8.33 -13.84 0.26
C ARG A 1 7.34 -14.02 1.41
N CYS A 2 7.48 -13.32 2.54
CA CYS A 2 6.43 -13.24 3.55
C CYS A 2 6.01 -11.77 3.65
N SER A 3 4.76 -11.48 3.29
CA SER A 3 4.20 -10.12 3.34
C SER A 3 3.17 -10.02 4.45
N SER A 4 2.86 -8.80 4.90
CA SER A 4 1.81 -8.58 5.90
C SER A 4 0.47 -9.15 5.46
N VAL A 5 0.15 -9.15 4.16
CA VAL A 5 -1.05 -9.78 3.61
C VAL A 5 -1.04 -11.30 3.82
N CYS A 6 0.03 -12.00 3.41
CA CYS A 6 0.10 -13.46 3.57
C CYS A 6 0.12 -13.88 5.05
N ALA A 7 0.67 -13.05 5.95
CA ALA A 7 0.74 -13.37 7.39
C ALA A 7 -0.53 -13.00 8.16
N TYR A 8 -1.11 -11.81 7.94
CA TYR A 8 -2.17 -11.24 8.79
C TYR A 8 -3.54 -11.14 8.13
N TYR A 9 -3.63 -11.29 6.80
CA TYR A 9 -4.91 -11.25 6.09
C TYR A 9 -5.31 -12.61 5.53
N THR A 10 -4.47 -13.24 4.71
CA THR A 10 -4.81 -14.46 3.97
C THR A 10 -5.34 -15.60 4.86
N PRO A 11 -4.77 -15.88 6.05
CA PRO A 11 -5.29 -16.95 6.93
C PRO A 11 -6.65 -16.61 7.58
N PHE A 12 -7.11 -15.36 7.49
CA PHE A 12 -8.27 -14.84 8.21
C PHE A 12 -9.28 -14.13 7.30
N SER A 13 -9.14 -14.27 5.97
CA SER A 13 -9.93 -13.52 4.98
C SER A 13 -11.42 -13.89 4.98
N GLU A 14 -11.78 -15.06 5.49
CA GLU A 14 -13.16 -15.55 5.54
C GLU A 14 -13.97 -15.03 6.74
N ARG A 15 -13.36 -14.22 7.62
CA ARG A 15 -14.04 -13.68 8.79
C ARG A 15 -15.18 -12.73 8.37
N PRO A 16 -16.44 -12.99 8.75
CA PRO A 16 -17.59 -12.20 8.28
C PRO A 16 -17.60 -10.76 8.82
N ASN A 17 -16.84 -10.47 9.87
CA ASN A 17 -16.68 -9.15 10.47
C ASN A 17 -15.48 -8.36 9.93
N LEU A 18 -14.77 -8.89 8.94
CA LEU A 18 -13.65 -8.22 8.27
C LEU A 18 -14.02 -7.95 6.82
N THR A 19 -13.98 -6.69 6.41
CA THR A 19 -14.20 -6.29 5.01
C THR A 19 -12.98 -5.54 4.51
N VAL A 20 -12.45 -5.98 3.37
CA VAL A 20 -11.34 -5.30 2.70
C VAL A 20 -11.85 -4.76 1.38
N LEU A 21 -11.74 -3.45 1.21
CA LEU A 21 -12.01 -2.77 -0.05
C LEU A 21 -10.68 -2.54 -0.77
N THR A 22 -10.53 -3.12 -1.95
CA THR A 22 -9.37 -2.90 -2.83
C THR A 22 -9.74 -1.95 -3.96
N GLU A 23 -8.75 -1.44 -4.69
CA GLU A 23 -8.96 -0.54 -5.83
C GLU A 23 -9.76 0.73 -5.47
N VAL A 24 -9.61 1.17 -4.22
CA VAL A 24 -10.18 2.41 -3.69
C VAL A 24 -9.08 3.25 -3.05
N LEU A 25 -9.19 4.57 -3.22
CA LEU A 25 -8.31 5.55 -2.58
C LEU A 25 -9.11 6.33 -1.55
N ALA A 26 -8.74 6.26 -0.27
CA ALA A 26 -9.28 7.14 0.75
C ALA A 26 -8.86 8.58 0.45
N THR A 27 -9.82 9.48 0.30
CA THR A 27 -9.59 10.87 -0.14
C THR A 27 -9.73 11.88 0.98
N LYS A 28 -10.66 11.66 1.92
CA LYS A 28 -10.96 12.64 2.97
C LYS A 28 -11.59 12.02 4.22
N MET A 29 -11.26 12.54 5.40
CA MET A 29 -11.97 12.26 6.66
C MET A 29 -13.28 13.06 6.73
N LEU A 30 -14.32 12.46 7.32
CA LEU A 30 -15.56 13.14 7.64
C LEU A 30 -15.57 13.51 9.13
N TRP A 31 -15.78 14.79 9.43
CA TRP A 31 -15.76 15.33 10.78
C TRP A 31 -17.17 15.61 11.33
N ASP A 32 -17.33 15.43 12.64
CA ASP A 32 -18.55 15.76 13.36
C ASP A 32 -18.72 17.27 13.52
N ARG A 33 -19.69 17.84 12.82
CA ARG A 33 -20.01 19.28 12.88
C ARG A 33 -20.82 19.69 14.11
N SER A 34 -21.27 18.74 14.93
CA SER A 34 -22.01 19.03 16.16
C SER A 34 -21.11 19.26 17.37
N SER A 35 -19.80 19.02 17.22
CA SER A 35 -18.83 19.19 18.30
C SER A 35 -18.70 20.68 18.67
N PRO A 36 -18.66 21.03 19.98
CA PRO A 36 -18.48 22.42 20.40
C PRO A 36 -17.16 23.01 19.88
N PRO A 37 -17.13 24.32 19.55
CA PRO A 37 -15.88 25.01 19.23
C PRO A 37 -14.83 24.81 20.34
N GLY A 38 -13.57 24.62 19.94
CA GLY A 38 -12.45 24.40 20.87
C GLY A 38 -12.31 22.96 21.40
N THR A 39 -13.16 22.03 20.97
CA THR A 39 -12.97 20.58 21.24
C THR A 39 -12.16 19.92 20.14
N LYS A 40 -11.53 18.78 20.45
CA LYS A 40 -10.80 17.99 19.45
C LYS A 40 -11.78 17.46 18.39
N PRO A 41 -11.44 17.54 17.10
CA PRO A 41 -12.34 17.11 16.04
C PRO A 41 -12.58 15.59 16.12
N ARG A 42 -13.85 15.19 16.02
CA ARG A 42 -14.26 13.78 16.05
C ARG A 42 -14.49 13.27 14.63
N ALA A 43 -13.75 12.24 14.24
CA ALA A 43 -13.97 11.54 12.97
C ALA A 43 -15.25 10.68 13.05
N ILE A 44 -16.11 10.79 12.03
CA ILE A 44 -17.38 10.05 11.93
C ILE A 44 -17.46 9.18 10.68
N GLY A 45 -16.43 9.21 9.84
CA GLY A 45 -16.42 8.48 8.59
C GLY A 45 -15.24 8.83 7.69
N VAL A 46 -15.21 8.17 6.55
CA VAL A 46 -14.18 8.33 5.52
C VAL A 46 -14.86 8.39 4.16
N GLU A 47 -14.36 9.26 3.30
CA GLU A 47 -14.64 9.29 1.88
C GLU A 47 -13.55 8.55 1.12
N PHE A 48 -13.94 7.72 0.15
CA PHE A 48 -13.02 7.08 -0.76
C PHE A 48 -13.53 7.16 -2.20
N ARG A 49 -12.59 7.04 -3.14
CA ARG A 49 -12.84 7.05 -4.58
C ARG A 49 -12.39 5.74 -5.21
N SER A 50 -13.26 5.09 -5.96
CA SER A 50 -12.94 3.89 -6.75
C SER A 50 -12.25 4.24 -8.06
N THR A 51 -11.68 3.22 -8.71
CA THR A 51 -10.99 3.34 -10.02
C THR A 51 -11.88 3.90 -11.13
N ASN A 52 -13.18 3.68 -11.08
CA ASN A 52 -14.17 4.26 -12.01
C ASN A 52 -14.49 5.75 -11.72
N GLY A 53 -13.83 6.38 -10.73
CA GLY A 53 -14.05 7.77 -10.34
C GLY A 53 -15.22 8.01 -9.40
N GLN A 54 -16.03 6.98 -9.07
CA GLN A 54 -17.13 7.13 -8.13
C GLN A 54 -16.60 7.41 -6.72
N THR A 55 -17.22 8.39 -6.06
CA THR A 55 -16.89 8.78 -4.69
C THR A 55 -17.97 8.27 -3.74
N THR A 56 -17.55 7.59 -2.67
CA THR A 56 -18.44 6.99 -1.68
C THR A 56 -18.00 7.37 -0.27
N ARG A 57 -18.97 7.55 0.63
CA ARG A 57 -18.75 7.90 2.03
C ARG A 57 -19.25 6.78 2.93
N ILE A 58 -18.41 6.36 3.87
CA ILE A 58 -18.77 5.38 4.90
C ILE A 58 -18.74 6.04 6.27
N ARG A 59 -19.69 5.67 7.12
CA ARG A 59 -19.74 6.11 8.52
C ARG A 59 -19.06 5.09 9.42
N VAL A 60 -18.39 5.61 10.44
CA VAL A 60 -17.65 4.85 11.44
C VAL A 60 -18.29 5.04 12.80
N ARG A 61 -18.43 3.95 13.56
CA ARG A 61 -19.07 3.96 14.88
C ARG A 61 -18.11 4.25 16.03
N ARG A 62 -16.83 3.89 15.88
CA ARG A 62 -15.81 4.01 16.92
C ARG A 62 -14.66 4.88 16.47
N GLU A 63 -13.77 4.34 15.65
CA GLU A 63 -12.47 4.95 15.35
C GLU A 63 -12.07 4.75 13.90
N VAL A 64 -11.31 5.71 13.37
CA VAL A 64 -10.61 5.61 12.09
C VAL A 64 -9.13 5.43 12.39
N ILE A 65 -8.56 4.30 11.96
CA ILE A 65 -7.13 4.02 12.10
C ILE A 65 -6.45 4.36 10.77
N LEU A 66 -5.50 5.30 10.81
CA LEU A 66 -4.75 5.70 9.63
C LEU A 66 -3.49 4.85 9.48
N SER A 67 -3.32 4.21 8.31
CA SER A 67 -2.19 3.32 8.03
C SER A 67 -1.73 3.44 6.57
N ALA A 68 -1.75 4.64 6.02
CA ALA A 68 -1.39 4.92 4.63
C ALA A 68 0.13 5.14 4.42
N GLY A 69 0.96 4.74 5.40
CA GLY A 69 2.42 4.91 5.39
C GLY A 69 2.86 6.36 5.67
N ALA A 70 4.19 6.56 5.74
CA ALA A 70 4.80 7.85 6.10
C ALA A 70 4.52 8.98 5.09
N ILE A 71 4.25 8.65 3.83
CA ILE A 71 3.92 9.62 2.78
C ILE A 71 2.41 9.83 2.67
N GLY A 72 1.63 8.75 2.66
CA GLY A 72 0.18 8.82 2.42
C GLY A 72 -0.61 9.35 3.62
N SER A 73 -0.18 9.04 4.84
CA SER A 73 -0.88 9.44 6.07
C SER A 73 -0.91 10.96 6.28
N PRO A 74 0.23 11.69 6.26
CA PRO A 74 0.20 13.15 6.43
C PRO A 74 -0.61 13.83 5.32
N LYS A 75 -0.45 13.41 4.05
CA LYS A 75 -1.25 13.92 2.94
C LYS A 75 -2.76 13.73 3.16
N PHE A 76 -3.18 12.55 3.65
CA PHE A 76 -4.59 12.30 3.94
C PHE A 76 -5.12 13.21 5.05
N LEU A 77 -4.32 13.44 6.10
CA LEU A 77 -4.67 14.36 7.18
C LEU A 77 -4.81 15.80 6.68
N GLU A 78 -3.87 16.28 5.86
CA GLU A 78 -3.91 17.62 5.28
C GLU A 78 -5.14 17.81 4.39
N LEU A 79 -5.42 16.88 3.47
CA LEU A 79 -6.65 16.91 2.64
C LEU A 79 -7.93 16.85 3.47
N SER A 80 -7.83 16.34 4.70
CA SER A 80 -8.91 16.30 5.68
C SER A 80 -8.98 17.56 6.55
N GLY A 81 -8.11 18.54 6.35
CA GLY A 81 -8.08 19.79 7.12
C GLY A 81 -7.25 19.72 8.41
N VAL A 82 -6.40 18.71 8.60
CA VAL A 82 -5.50 18.59 9.75
C VAL A 82 -4.07 18.80 9.28
N GLY A 83 -3.50 19.96 9.59
CA GLY A 83 -2.19 20.38 9.08
C GLY A 83 -1.93 21.86 9.31
N ASN A 84 -0.89 22.41 8.69
CA ASN A 84 -0.59 23.84 8.76
C ASN A 84 -1.70 24.67 8.11
N ALA A 85 -2.44 25.47 8.88
CA ALA A 85 -3.59 26.22 8.38
C ALA A 85 -3.28 27.09 7.13
N SER A 86 -2.08 27.68 7.05
CA SER A 86 -1.70 28.51 5.90
C SER A 86 -1.52 27.69 4.62
N ILE A 87 -0.84 26.54 4.70
CA ILE A 87 -0.66 25.60 3.59
C ILE A 87 -2.01 25.06 3.14
N LEU A 88 -2.86 24.67 4.09
CA LEU A 88 -4.20 24.15 3.82
C LEU A 88 -5.06 25.16 3.07
N LEU A 89 -5.10 26.41 3.54
CA LEU A 89 -5.86 27.47 2.88
C LEU A 89 -5.34 27.77 1.47
N SER A 90 -4.01 27.82 1.28
CA SER A 90 -3.41 27.99 -0.04
C SER A 90 -3.73 26.82 -1.00
N ALA A 91 -3.94 25.63 -0.47
CA ALA A 91 -4.36 24.45 -1.23
C ALA A 91 -5.90 24.33 -1.41
N GLY A 92 -6.68 25.29 -0.91
CA GLY A 92 -8.15 25.28 -0.98
C GLY A 92 -8.83 24.30 -0.03
N VAL A 93 -8.15 23.91 1.06
CA VAL A 93 -8.68 23.03 2.10
C VAL A 93 -9.04 23.85 3.35
N GLU A 94 -10.27 23.70 3.82
CA GLU A 94 -10.73 24.31 5.08
C GLU A 94 -10.01 23.66 6.29
N PRO A 95 -9.28 24.44 7.11
CA PRO A 95 -8.63 23.91 8.32
C PRO A 95 -9.67 23.47 9.36
N VAL A 96 -9.49 22.26 9.87
CA VAL A 96 -10.27 21.64 10.95
C VAL A 96 -9.46 21.63 12.25
N LEU A 97 -8.16 21.36 12.15
CA LEU A 97 -7.22 21.43 13.26
C LEU A 97 -5.88 21.95 12.73
N ASP A 98 -5.45 23.10 13.26
CA ASP A 98 -4.14 23.65 12.94
C ASP A 98 -3.06 22.83 13.67
N MET A 99 -2.32 22.06 12.90
CA MET A 99 -1.24 21.20 13.39
C MET A 99 -0.08 21.28 12.40
N PRO A 100 0.79 22.31 12.52
CA PRO A 100 1.78 22.62 11.49
C PRO A 100 2.89 21.58 11.34
N THR A 101 3.00 20.62 12.26
CA THR A 101 3.99 19.54 12.22
C THR A 101 3.55 18.34 11.37
N ILE A 102 2.31 18.31 10.87
CA ILE A 102 1.87 17.25 9.96
C ILE A 102 2.61 17.38 8.64
N GLY A 103 3.17 16.28 8.14
CA GLY A 103 3.97 16.25 6.90
C GLY A 103 5.44 16.61 7.10
N GLU A 104 5.77 17.24 8.23
CA GLU A 104 7.14 17.62 8.59
C GLU A 104 7.93 16.46 9.23
N ASN A 105 9.23 16.70 9.45
CA ASN A 105 10.15 15.75 10.10
C ASN A 105 10.25 14.37 9.38
N LEU A 106 10.16 14.38 8.04
CA LEU A 106 10.43 13.20 7.24
C LEU A 106 11.91 12.83 7.33
N ALA A 107 12.18 11.61 7.79
CA ALA A 107 13.50 11.00 7.77
C ALA A 107 13.47 9.75 6.88
N ASP A 108 14.48 9.62 6.03
CA ASP A 108 14.68 8.42 5.21
C ASP A 108 16.17 8.11 5.10
N HIS A 109 16.49 6.89 4.72
CA HIS A 109 17.85 6.48 4.45
C HIS A 109 18.17 6.70 2.97
N VAL A 110 19.13 7.57 2.68
CA VAL A 110 19.63 7.74 1.32
C VAL A 110 20.30 6.44 0.87
N HIS A 111 19.80 5.88 -0.22
CA HIS A 111 20.36 4.67 -0.83
C HIS A 111 21.18 5.02 -2.08
N SER A 112 22.38 4.46 -2.18
CA SER A 112 23.23 4.53 -3.37
C SER A 112 23.76 3.13 -3.70
N TRP A 113 24.05 2.91 -4.98
CA TRP A 113 24.48 1.63 -5.52
C TRP A 113 25.80 1.81 -6.25
N ALA A 114 26.77 0.94 -5.92
CA ALA A 114 28.02 0.81 -6.63
C ALA A 114 28.05 -0.55 -7.33
N ASN A 115 28.37 -0.54 -8.62
CA ASN A 115 28.61 -1.77 -9.37
C ASN A 115 30.11 -1.94 -9.56
N ALA A 116 30.57 -3.19 -9.56
CA ALA A 116 31.95 -3.54 -9.86
C ALA A 116 31.97 -4.69 -10.86
N PHE A 117 32.97 -4.69 -11.74
CA PHE A 117 33.24 -5.84 -12.59
C PHE A 117 33.73 -7.02 -11.75
N THR A 118 33.32 -8.22 -12.13
CA THR A 118 33.71 -9.46 -11.47
C THR A 118 33.96 -10.55 -12.50
N ASN A 119 34.83 -11.50 -12.15
CA ASN A 119 35.04 -12.73 -12.91
C ASN A 119 34.09 -13.86 -12.47
N ALA A 120 33.14 -13.58 -11.57
CA ALA A 120 32.13 -14.54 -11.16
C ALA A 120 31.28 -14.98 -12.36
N ILE A 121 31.16 -16.30 -12.54
CA ILE A 121 30.42 -16.93 -13.65
C ILE A 121 28.92 -16.64 -13.56
N LEU A 122 28.39 -16.51 -12.35
CA LEU A 122 26.99 -16.21 -12.09
C LEU A 122 26.86 -14.92 -11.29
N THR A 123 26.18 -13.94 -11.86
CA THR A 123 25.86 -12.68 -11.20
C THR A 123 24.35 -12.42 -11.28
N ARG A 124 23.88 -11.34 -10.65
CA ARG A 124 22.49 -10.89 -10.80
C ARG A 124 22.11 -10.73 -12.28
N ASP A 125 23.07 -10.28 -13.08
CA ASP A 125 22.84 -9.96 -14.48
C ASP A 125 22.57 -11.21 -15.31
N SER A 126 22.99 -12.40 -14.88
CA SER A 126 22.73 -13.66 -15.60
C SER A 126 21.23 -13.91 -15.82
N ILE A 127 20.37 -13.63 -14.83
CA ILE A 127 18.91 -13.78 -14.99
C ILE A 127 18.35 -12.75 -16.00
N ARG A 128 18.95 -11.56 -16.05
CA ARG A 128 18.46 -10.45 -16.87
C ARG A 128 18.97 -10.53 -18.32
N LEU A 129 20.19 -11.03 -18.51
CA LEU A 129 20.91 -11.01 -19.79
C LEU A 129 20.79 -12.32 -20.57
N ASP A 130 20.48 -13.44 -19.91
CA ASP A 130 20.37 -14.76 -20.53
C ASP A 130 18.94 -15.32 -20.36
N PRO A 131 18.10 -15.27 -21.42
CA PRO A 131 16.74 -15.78 -21.39
C PRO A 131 16.65 -17.30 -21.18
N GLU A 132 17.63 -18.07 -21.62
CA GLU A 132 17.63 -19.53 -21.43
C GLU A 132 17.90 -19.86 -19.96
N PHE A 133 18.90 -19.21 -19.37
CA PHE A 133 19.18 -19.33 -17.95
C PHE A 133 17.98 -18.88 -17.10
N GLU A 134 17.32 -17.78 -17.46
CA GLU A 134 16.09 -17.32 -16.82
C GLU A 134 15.00 -18.41 -16.84
N GLN A 135 14.74 -19.01 -18.00
CA GLN A 135 13.75 -20.08 -18.16
C GLN A 135 14.08 -21.30 -17.30
N GLN A 136 15.36 -21.70 -17.25
CA GLN A 136 15.83 -22.80 -16.40
C GLN A 136 15.61 -22.48 -14.90
N GLN A 137 15.97 -21.29 -14.44
CA GLN A 137 15.77 -20.88 -13.05
C GLN A 137 14.28 -20.79 -12.68
N ARG A 138 13.45 -20.34 -13.62
CA ARG A 138 11.99 -20.29 -13.45
C ARG A 138 11.40 -21.69 -13.34
N ALA A 139 11.86 -22.64 -14.15
CA ALA A 139 11.45 -24.04 -14.06
C ALA A 139 11.81 -24.65 -12.69
N LEU A 140 13.04 -24.43 -12.20
CA LEU A 140 13.48 -24.89 -10.87
C LEU A 140 12.61 -24.33 -9.73
N TRP A 141 12.13 -23.09 -9.88
CA TRP A 141 11.22 -22.47 -8.93
C TRP A 141 9.84 -23.13 -8.96
N TYR A 142 9.23 -23.30 -10.13
CA TYR A 142 7.90 -23.91 -10.25
C TYR A 142 7.87 -25.37 -9.79
N HIS A 143 8.90 -26.16 -10.13
CA HIS A 143 8.94 -27.57 -9.75
C HIS A 143 9.25 -27.77 -8.26
N ASN A 144 10.32 -27.15 -7.75
CA ASN A 144 10.87 -27.51 -6.44
C ASN A 144 11.02 -26.33 -5.48
N GLN A 145 10.58 -25.11 -5.85
CA GLN A 145 10.80 -23.89 -5.06
C GLN A 145 12.31 -23.66 -4.76
N THR A 146 13.17 -23.97 -5.74
CA THR A 146 14.62 -23.83 -5.68
C THR A 146 15.13 -22.90 -6.79
N GLY A 147 16.44 -22.78 -6.94
CA GLY A 147 17.06 -21.91 -7.94
C GLY A 147 17.13 -20.45 -7.49
N ASN A 148 17.61 -19.61 -8.39
CA ASN A 148 17.95 -18.23 -8.05
C ASN A 148 16.72 -17.39 -7.64
N TYR A 149 15.50 -17.70 -8.09
CA TYR A 149 14.29 -16.98 -7.62
C TYR A 149 13.96 -17.16 -6.14
N LYS A 150 14.53 -18.18 -5.47
CA LYS A 150 14.39 -18.37 -4.02
C LYS A 150 15.20 -17.35 -3.21
N HIS A 151 16.38 -16.98 -3.72
CA HIS A 151 17.39 -16.19 -3.02
C HIS A 151 17.53 -14.77 -3.58
N PHE A 152 17.44 -14.65 -4.90
CA PHE A 152 17.62 -13.42 -5.65
C PHE A 152 16.27 -12.74 -5.86
N LEU A 153 16.16 -11.52 -5.33
CA LEU A 153 15.01 -10.59 -5.38
C LEU A 153 13.87 -10.86 -4.39
N LYS A 154 14.14 -10.65 -3.09
CA LYS A 154 13.14 -10.03 -2.21
C LYS A 154 13.15 -8.49 -2.26
N THR A 155 14.15 -7.89 -2.89
CA THR A 155 14.22 -6.45 -3.13
C THR A 155 13.79 -6.13 -4.55
N VAL A 156 12.49 -6.21 -4.79
CA VAL A 156 11.86 -5.51 -5.90
C VAL A 156 11.45 -4.14 -5.33
N PHE A 157 12.33 -3.15 -5.40
CA PHE A 157 11.90 -1.75 -5.35
C PHE A 157 11.28 -1.45 -6.71
N VAL A 158 10.04 -1.89 -6.89
CA VAL A 158 9.18 -1.34 -7.92
C VAL A 158 8.33 -0.29 -7.21
N ILE A 159 8.82 0.94 -7.26
CA ILE A 159 7.93 2.10 -7.25
C ILE A 159 7.31 2.12 -8.65
N LEU A 160 6.34 1.21 -8.91
CA LEU A 160 5.37 1.44 -9.98
C LEU A 160 4.37 2.42 -9.39
N ILE A 161 4.62 3.71 -9.61
CA ILE A 161 3.52 4.68 -9.70
C ILE A 161 2.87 4.43 -11.06
N GLU A 162 2.21 3.29 -11.20
CA GLU A 162 1.14 3.08 -12.16
C GLU A 162 0.09 2.21 -11.48
N PHE A 163 -0.93 2.87 -10.94
CA PHE A 163 -2.24 2.27 -10.74
C PHE A 163 -2.80 2.00 -12.15
N ASN A 164 -2.50 0.85 -12.74
CA ASN A 164 -3.43 0.24 -13.69
C ASN A 164 -3.18 -1.25 -13.95
N HIS A 165 -4.31 -1.96 -13.96
CA HIS A 165 -4.58 -3.33 -14.39
C HIS A 165 -3.99 -4.52 -13.60
N ARG A 166 -4.91 -5.15 -12.87
CA ARG A 166 -4.98 -6.60 -12.57
C ARG A 166 -3.64 -7.24 -12.21
N THR A 167 -3.23 -7.07 -10.97
CA THR A 167 -2.40 -8.10 -10.32
C THR A 167 -3.12 -8.57 -9.08
N THR A 168 -3.83 -9.69 -9.21
CA THR A 168 -4.23 -10.50 -8.06
C THR A 168 -2.94 -10.93 -7.36
N ILE A 169 -2.60 -10.28 -6.25
CA ILE A 169 -1.59 -10.81 -5.32
C ILE A 169 -2.28 -11.94 -4.54
N GLY A 170 -2.57 -13.03 -5.26
CA GLY A 170 -2.91 -14.29 -4.65
C GLY A 170 -1.65 -14.85 -3.99
N CYS A 171 -1.74 -15.21 -2.70
CA CYS A 171 -0.74 -16.05 -2.07
C CYS A 171 -0.91 -17.47 -2.68
N SER A 172 -0.46 -17.66 -3.92
CA SER A 172 -0.68 -18.86 -4.76
C SER A 172 0.31 -20.00 -4.49
N SER A 173 1.03 -19.98 -3.37
CA SER A 173 2.04 -20.99 -3.06
C SER A 173 1.56 -22.11 -2.13
N ILE A 174 0.25 -22.30 -1.96
CA ILE A 174 -0.31 -23.49 -1.29
C ILE A 174 -1.28 -24.18 -2.26
N PRO A 175 -0.97 -25.39 -2.77
CA PRO A 175 -1.93 -26.18 -3.53
C PRO A 175 -3.09 -26.57 -2.59
N GLY A 176 -4.30 -26.05 -2.86
CA GLY A 176 -5.53 -26.46 -2.17
C GLY A 176 -6.48 -25.35 -1.69
N ALA A 177 -6.14 -24.06 -1.80
CA ALA A 177 -6.89 -22.99 -1.13
C ALA A 177 -7.69 -22.01 -2.04
N CYS A 178 -7.92 -22.32 -3.32
CA CYS A 178 -8.72 -21.45 -4.18
C CYS A 178 -9.85 -22.19 -4.89
N SER A 179 -10.99 -22.30 -4.22
CA SER A 179 -12.29 -22.42 -4.86
C SER A 179 -12.98 -21.04 -4.86
N SER A 180 -13.08 -20.46 -6.06
CA SER A 180 -14.08 -19.46 -6.50
C SER A 180 -14.39 -18.25 -5.59
N ILE A 181 -14.00 -17.05 -6.04
CA ILE A 181 -14.67 -15.79 -5.69
C ILE A 181 -15.19 -15.19 -7.00
N SER A 182 -16.50 -15.32 -7.24
CA SER A 182 -17.23 -14.51 -8.20
C SER A 182 -17.51 -13.15 -7.57
N ALA A 183 -17.24 -12.09 -8.33
CA ALA A 183 -17.62 -10.73 -8.00
C ALA A 183 -19.15 -10.58 -8.03
N LEU A 184 -19.70 -9.95 -6.98
CA LEU A 184 -20.97 -9.21 -7.04
C LEU A 184 -20.64 -7.73 -7.11
#